data_AF-A0AAC9M2X0-F1
#
_entry.id   AF-A0AAC9M2X0-F1
#
_cell.length_a   1.000
_cell.length_b   1.000
_cell.length_c   1.000
_cell.angle_alpha   90.00
_cell.angle_beta   90.00
_cell.angle_gamma   90.00
#
_symmetry.space_group_name_H-M   'P 1'
#
loop_
_entity.id
_entity.type
_entity.pdbx_description
1 polymer ?
#
loop_
_entity_poly.entity_id
_entity_poly.type
_entity_poly.pdbx_seq_one_letter_code
_entity_poly.pdbx_strand_id
1 'polypeptide(L)'
;MGNFINSTTLIPLIPLVTSFFILILLASFNRTLNRLTKPVSALVALSLLSSAFISLFDYFKKIEEELVLSEFLKFFEEKNLVIHLNLVNEKIIIFFSLIMILIIGISFYKLPRKKGYVSLMISLGLISSSVILSILLIDFSAII
;
A
#
# COMPACT_ATOMS: atom_id res chain seq x y z
N MET A 1 -0.14 -15.00 -18.36
CA MET A 1 -0.85 -13.77 -17.95
C MET A 1 -1.62 -13.93 -16.63
N GLY A 2 -2.52 -14.90 -16.45
CA GLY A 2 -3.48 -14.92 -15.31
C GLY A 2 -2.94 -14.78 -13.87
N ASN A 3 -1.72 -15.22 -13.55
CA ASN A 3 -1.16 -15.05 -12.20
C ASN A 3 -0.60 -13.64 -11.92
N PHE A 4 -0.16 -12.91 -12.95
CA PHE A 4 0.43 -11.58 -12.77
C PHE A 4 -0.64 -10.55 -12.39
N ILE A 5 -1.77 -10.63 -13.08
CA ILE A 5 -3.00 -9.87 -12.85
C ILE A 5 -3.47 -9.98 -11.39
N ASN A 6 -3.47 -11.20 -10.84
CA ASN A 6 -3.80 -11.43 -9.43
C ASN A 6 -2.78 -10.79 -8.48
N SER A 7 -1.50 -10.77 -8.87
CA SER A 7 -0.44 -10.17 -8.05
C SER A 7 -0.61 -8.65 -7.94
N THR A 8 -1.17 -7.98 -8.94
CA THR A 8 -1.30 -6.52 -8.93
C THR A 8 -2.36 -6.03 -7.95
N THR A 9 -3.37 -6.84 -7.66
CA THR A 9 -4.32 -6.58 -6.56
C THR A 9 -3.64 -6.53 -5.18
N LEU A 10 -2.44 -7.12 -5.05
CA LEU A 10 -1.66 -7.10 -3.82
C LEU A 10 -1.00 -5.74 -3.56
N ILE A 11 -0.83 -4.89 -4.59
CA ILE A 11 -0.14 -3.59 -4.46
C ILE A 11 -0.80 -2.72 -3.36
N PRO A 12 -2.10 -2.39 -3.40
CA PRO A 12 -2.73 -1.63 -2.32
C PRO A 12 -3.00 -2.50 -1.09
N LEU A 13 -3.16 -3.82 -1.25
CA LEU A 13 -3.61 -4.73 -0.21
C LEU A 13 -2.52 -5.07 0.83
N ILE A 14 -1.27 -5.21 0.41
CA ILE A 14 -0.13 -5.49 1.31
C ILE A 14 -0.02 -4.43 2.43
N PRO A 15 0.06 -3.12 2.14
CA PRO A 15 0.14 -2.09 3.18
C PRO A 15 -1.17 -1.97 3.97
N LEU A 16 -2.32 -2.26 3.34
CA LEU A 16 -3.62 -2.29 4.02
C LEU A 16 -3.66 -3.36 5.12
N VAL A 17 -3.45 -4.61 4.73
CA VAL A 17 -3.50 -5.79 5.62
C VAL A 17 -2.45 -5.67 6.71
N THR A 18 -1.25 -5.20 6.36
CA THR A 18 -0.19 -4.92 7.31
C THR A 18 -0.65 -3.93 8.39
N SER A 19 -1.26 -2.81 7.98
CA SER A 19 -1.70 -1.77 8.90
C SER A 19 -2.84 -2.25 9.79
N PHE A 20 -3.82 -2.97 9.24
CA PHE A 20 -4.90 -3.58 10.01
C PHE A 20 -4.40 -4.63 11.00
N PHE A 21 -3.46 -5.47 10.57
CA PHE A 21 -2.84 -6.46 11.44
C PHE A 21 -2.16 -5.80 12.64
N ILE A 22 -1.36 -4.76 12.41
CA ILE A 22 -0.71 -4.01 13.50
C ILE A 22 -1.74 -3.30 14.37
N LEU A 23 -2.85 -2.79 13.80
CA LEU A 23 -3.94 -2.18 14.55
C LEU A 23 -4.62 -3.17 15.50
N ILE A 24 -4.94 -4.36 15.02
CA ILE A 24 -5.50 -5.45 15.84
C ILE A 24 -4.52 -5.82 16.97
N LEU A 25 -3.23 -5.95 16.64
CA LEU A 25 -2.20 -6.21 17.64
C LEU A 25 -2.05 -5.08 18.65
N LEU A 26 -2.16 -3.81 18.23
CA LEU A 26 -2.08 -2.67 19.14
C LEU A 26 -3.28 -2.64 20.08
N ALA A 27 -4.48 -2.97 19.59
CA ALA A 27 -5.69 -3.07 20.40
C ALA A 27 -5.57 -4.20 21.45
N SER A 28 -5.09 -5.38 21.04
CA SER A 28 -4.98 -6.55 21.91
C SER A 28 -3.76 -6.49 22.86
N PHE A 29 -2.63 -5.94 22.42
CA PHE A 29 -1.34 -6.00 23.11
C PHE A 29 -0.67 -4.62 23.22
N ASN A 30 -1.45 -3.62 23.64
CA ASN A 30 -1.08 -2.20 23.66
C ASN A 30 0.30 -1.90 24.28
N ARG A 31 0.63 -2.53 25.42
CA ARG A 31 1.93 -2.31 26.10
C ARG A 31 3.10 -2.89 25.32
N THR A 32 2.93 -4.08 24.74
CA THR A 32 3.99 -4.77 23.98
C THR A 32 4.24 -4.07 22.66
N LEU A 33 3.18 -3.74 21.91
CA LEU A 33 3.30 -3.07 20.60
C LEU A 33 3.94 -1.70 20.73
N ASN A 34 3.56 -0.90 21.74
CA ASN A 34 4.20 0.40 22.00
C ASN A 34 5.68 0.29 22.43
N ARG A 35 6.19 -0.89 22.79
CA ARG A 35 7.63 -1.13 22.99
C ARG A 35 8.33 -1.59 21.71
N LEU A 36 7.60 -2.28 20.85
CA LEU A 36 8.07 -2.81 19.56
C LEU A 36 7.99 -1.75 18.44
N THR A 37 8.30 -0.49 18.73
CA THR A 37 8.20 0.61 17.74
C THR A 37 9.13 0.44 16.54
N LYS A 38 10.34 -0.10 16.76
CA LYS A 38 11.31 -0.37 15.69
C LYS A 38 10.80 -1.40 14.67
N PRO A 39 10.45 -2.65 15.08
CA PRO A 39 9.98 -3.65 14.14
C PRO A 39 8.66 -3.24 13.49
N VAL A 40 7.76 -2.54 14.20
CA VAL A 40 6.53 -2.00 13.59
C VAL A 40 6.85 -1.05 12.43
N SER A 41 7.75 -0.08 12.64
CA SER A 41 8.11 0.88 11.58
C SER A 41 8.73 0.18 10.38
N ALA A 42 9.63 -0.77 10.64
CA ALA A 42 10.27 -1.57 9.61
C ALA A 42 9.24 -2.39 8.82
N LEU A 43 8.26 -2.98 9.50
CA LEU A 43 7.22 -3.80 8.88
C LEU A 43 6.31 -2.94 7.98
N VAL A 44 5.90 -1.75 8.42
CA VAL A 44 5.15 -0.80 7.56
C VAL A 44 5.99 -0.36 6.37
N ALA A 45 7.25 0.01 6.57
CA ALA A 45 8.13 0.41 5.46
C ALA A 45 8.36 -0.75 4.46
N LEU A 46 8.56 -1.97 4.93
CA LEU A 46 8.70 -3.16 4.10
C LEU A 46 7.43 -3.45 3.31
N SER A 47 6.24 -3.26 3.90
CA SER A 47 4.97 -3.44 3.18
C SER A 47 4.84 -2.48 1.98
N LEU A 48 5.28 -1.23 2.13
CA LEU A 48 5.32 -0.26 1.04
C LEU A 48 6.43 -0.58 0.03
N LEU A 49 7.57 -1.07 0.50
CA LEU A 49 8.67 -1.47 -0.36
C LEU A 49 8.27 -2.67 -1.23
N SER A 50 7.57 -3.66 -0.69
CA SER A 50 7.00 -4.77 -1.46
C SER A 50 6.03 -4.28 -2.53
N SER A 51 5.18 -3.31 -2.22
CA SER A 51 4.24 -2.71 -3.18
C SER A 51 4.97 -1.98 -4.30
N ALA A 52 6.03 -1.23 -3.97
CA ALA A 52 6.90 -0.59 -4.94
C ALA A 52 7.65 -1.60 -5.81
N PHE A 53 8.11 -2.73 -5.25
CA PHE A 53 8.77 -3.79 -6.01
C PHE A 53 7.82 -4.46 -7.01
N ILE A 54 6.58 -4.74 -6.63
CA ILE A 54 5.57 -5.29 -7.55
C ILE A 54 5.31 -4.29 -8.67
N SER A 55 5.05 -3.01 -8.34
CA SER A 55 4.83 -1.96 -9.33
C SER A 55 6.04 -1.77 -10.27
N LEU A 56 7.26 -1.89 -9.75
CA LEU A 56 8.48 -1.81 -10.54
C LEU A 56 8.63 -3.01 -11.47
N PHE A 57 8.25 -4.21 -11.02
CA PHE A 57 8.25 -5.41 -11.84
C PHE A 57 7.25 -5.28 -12.99
N ASP A 58 6.03 -4.84 -12.71
CA ASP A 58 4.97 -4.63 -13.70
C ASP A 58 5.40 -3.57 -14.74
N TYR A 59 6.04 -2.48 -14.27
CA TYR A 59 6.63 -1.45 -15.13
C TYR A 59 7.71 -1.95 -16.09
N PHE A 60 8.65 -2.76 -15.60
CA PHE A 60 9.68 -3.33 -16.48
C PHE A 60 9.12 -4.35 -17.47
N LYS A 61 8.02 -5.03 -17.11
CA LYS A 61 7.32 -5.98 -17.97
C LYS A 61 6.36 -5.30 -18.94
N LYS A 62 6.09 -4.01 -18.78
CA LYS A 62 5.14 -3.22 -19.59
C LYS A 62 3.76 -3.87 -19.63
N ILE A 63 3.25 -4.24 -18.46
CA ILE A 63 1.92 -4.82 -18.34
C ILE A 63 0.93 -3.66 -18.39
N GLU A 64 0.08 -3.64 -19.42
CA GLU A 64 -0.98 -2.64 -19.59
C GLU A 64 -2.31 -3.38 -19.70
N GLU A 65 -3.09 -3.37 -18.63
CA GLU A 65 -4.34 -4.12 -18.55
C GLU A 65 -5.37 -3.41 -17.66
N GLU A 66 -6.64 -3.57 -18.00
CA GLU A 66 -7.77 -3.12 -17.20
C GLU A 66 -8.36 -4.30 -16.43
N LEU A 67 -8.38 -4.17 -15.11
CA LEU A 67 -8.83 -5.21 -14.20
C LEU A 67 -10.20 -4.86 -13.63
N VAL A 68 -11.24 -5.54 -14.10
CA VAL A 68 -12.59 -5.32 -13.58
C VAL A 68 -12.74 -6.02 -12.23
N LEU A 69 -12.93 -5.26 -11.14
CA LEU A 69 -13.03 -5.83 -9.79
C LEU A 69 -14.26 -6.73 -9.59
N SER A 70 -15.31 -6.57 -10.41
CA SER A 70 -16.53 -7.37 -10.33
C SER A 70 -16.27 -8.87 -10.55
N GLU A 71 -15.21 -9.23 -11.30
CA GLU A 71 -14.81 -10.62 -11.49
C GLU A 71 -14.24 -11.26 -10.22
N PHE A 72 -13.72 -10.44 -9.30
CA PHE A 72 -13.09 -10.91 -8.06
C PHE A 72 -14.03 -10.88 -6.84
N LEU A 73 -14.95 -9.92 -6.81
CA LEU A 73 -15.86 -9.71 -5.68
C LEU A 73 -17.25 -9.37 -6.18
N LYS A 74 -18.20 -10.30 -6.00
CA LYS A 74 -19.63 -10.10 -6.33
C LYS A 74 -20.25 -8.84 -5.68
N PHE A 75 -19.68 -8.36 -4.58
CA PHE A 75 -20.10 -7.12 -3.94
C PHE A 75 -19.95 -5.89 -4.85
N PHE A 76 -19.06 -5.93 -5.84
CA PHE A 76 -18.83 -4.87 -6.81
C PHE A 76 -19.50 -5.12 -8.16
N GLU A 77 -20.37 -6.12 -8.30
CA GLU A 77 -21.04 -6.44 -9.57
C GLU A 77 -21.90 -5.28 -10.10
N GLU A 78 -22.45 -4.45 -9.21
CA GLU A 78 -23.20 -3.22 -9.57
C GLU A 78 -22.31 -1.96 -9.68
N LYS A 79 -21.03 -2.05 -9.32
CA LYS A 79 -20.09 -0.94 -9.32
C LYS A 79 -19.03 -1.23 -10.36
N ASN A 80 -19.05 -0.49 -11.48
CA ASN A 80 -18.05 -0.56 -12.56
C ASN A 80 -16.67 -0.05 -12.08
N LEU A 81 -16.07 -0.74 -11.10
CA LEU A 81 -14.76 -0.45 -10.55
C LEU A 81 -13.74 -1.24 -11.35
N VAL A 82 -12.83 -0.49 -11.97
CA VAL A 82 -11.75 -1.02 -12.79
C VAL A 82 -10.45 -0.55 -12.18
N ILE A 83 -9.50 -1.48 -12.03
CA ILE A 83 -8.10 -1.17 -11.74
C ILE A 83 -7.41 -0.95 -13.07
N HIS A 84 -6.89 0.25 -13.28
CA HIS A 84 -6.15 0.60 -14.47
C HIS A 84 -4.66 0.38 -14.20
N LEU A 85 -4.09 -0.64 -14.85
CA LEU A 85 -2.65 -0.90 -14.82
C LEU A 85 -2.03 -0.26 -16.04
N ASN A 86 -1.48 0.93 -15.83
CA ASN A 86 -0.81 1.72 -16.86
C ASN A 86 0.59 2.09 -16.39
N LEU A 87 1.52 2.28 -17.33
CA LEU A 87 2.90 2.69 -17.04
C LEU A 87 2.98 3.99 -16.22
N VAL A 88 2.01 4.89 -16.41
CA VAL A 88 1.91 6.15 -15.64
C VAL A 88 1.54 5.85 -14.19
N ASN A 89 0.54 5.01 -13.96
CA ASN A 89 0.07 4.65 -12.62
C ASN A 89 1.18 3.96 -11.82
N GLU A 90 1.88 3.01 -12.44
CA GLU A 90 3.00 2.31 -11.81
C GLU A 90 4.12 3.27 -11.41
N LYS A 91 4.52 4.20 -12.28
CA LYS A 91 5.52 5.24 -11.94
C LYS A 91 5.07 6.05 -10.72
N ILE A 92 3.82 6.51 -10.71
CA ILE A 92 3.28 7.31 -9.61
C ILE A 92 3.32 6.49 -8.31
N ILE A 93 2.91 5.23 -8.34
CA ILE A 93 2.90 4.34 -7.17
C ILE A 93 4.32 4.11 -6.64
N ILE A 94 5.29 3.87 -7.52
CA ILE A 94 6.71 3.70 -7.14
C ILE A 94 7.23 4.95 -6.45
N PHE A 95 7.06 6.12 -7.08
CA PHE A 95 7.52 7.40 -6.51
C PHE A 95 6.84 7.71 -5.17
N PHE A 96 5.52 7.55 -5.11
CA PHE A 96 4.76 7.77 -3.87
C PHE A 96 5.22 6.85 -2.74
N SER A 97 5.41 5.55 -3.03
CA SER A 97 5.86 4.58 -2.05
C SER A 97 7.25 4.92 -1.50
N LEU A 98 8.18 5.35 -2.35
CA LEU A 98 9.52 5.79 -1.93
C LEU A 98 9.46 7.03 -1.03
N ILE A 99 8.61 8.02 -1.36
CA ILE A 99 8.40 9.21 -0.53
C ILE A 99 7.84 8.81 0.84
N MET A 100 6.85 7.93 0.87
CA MET A 100 6.26 7.45 2.14
C MET A 100 7.27 6.67 2.98
N ILE A 101 8.12 5.85 2.37
CA ILE A 101 9.21 5.16 3.07
C ILE A 101 10.20 6.16 3.66
N LEU A 102 10.56 7.23 2.93
CA LEU A 102 11.40 8.31 3.46
C LEU A 102 10.74 9.02 4.64
N ILE A 103 9.44 9.33 4.56
CA ILE A 103 8.68 9.94 5.66
C ILE A 103 8.70 9.03 6.90
N ILE A 104 8.51 7.71 6.73
CA ILE A 104 8.60 6.72 7.81
C ILE A 104 10.03 6.69 8.38
N GLY A 105 11.05 6.71 7.53
CA GLY A 105 12.46 6.73 7.95
C GLY A 105 12.83 7.97 8.77
N ILE A 106 12.38 9.15 8.33
CA ILE A 106 12.56 10.40 9.07
C ILE A 106 11.81 10.34 10.40
N SER A 107 10.57 9.85 10.39
CA SER A 107 9.76 9.67 11.60
C SER A 107 10.46 8.74 12.60
N PHE A 108 11.05 7.66 12.11
CA PHE A 108 11.80 6.69 12.92
C PHE A 108 13.06 7.27 13.58
N TYR A 109 13.74 8.19 12.90
CA TYR A 109 14.95 8.85 13.40
C TYR A 109 14.63 10.02 14.34
N LYS A 110 13.66 10.86 13.96
CA LYS A 110 13.41 12.15 14.61
C LYS A 110 12.39 12.10 15.75
N LEU A 111 11.39 11.21 15.70
CA LEU A 111 10.32 11.23 16.70
C LEU A 111 10.67 10.45 17.97
N PRO A 112 10.29 10.98 19.15
CA PRO A 112 10.45 10.24 20.40
C PRO A 112 9.49 9.04 20.41
N ARG A 113 10.03 7.85 20.73
CA ARG A 113 9.30 6.58 20.74
C ARG A 113 8.42 6.42 21.97
N LYS A 114 7.43 7.29 22.09
CA LYS A 114 6.44 7.34 23.16
C LYS A 114 5.12 6.69 22.71
N LYS A 115 4.21 6.52 23.67
CA LYS A 115 2.84 6.03 23.43
C LYS A 115 2.18 6.90 22.33
N GLY A 116 1.72 6.26 21.26
CA GLY A 116 1.15 6.95 20.08
C GLY A 116 2.01 6.85 18.82
N TYR A 117 3.32 6.59 18.94
CA TYR A 117 4.20 6.41 17.77
C TYR A 117 3.74 5.25 16.87
N VAL A 118 3.32 4.12 17.46
CA VAL A 118 2.78 2.97 16.71
C VAL A 118 1.49 3.32 15.98
N SER A 119 0.62 4.11 16.63
CA SER A 119 -0.62 4.60 16.02
C SER A 119 -0.32 5.44 14.78
N LEU A 120 0.69 6.33 14.85
CA LEU A 120 1.14 7.11 13.71
C LEU A 120 1.64 6.22 12.56
N MET A 121 2.40 5.16 12.85
CA MET A 121 2.87 4.22 11.82
C MET A 121 1.71 3.48 11.14
N ILE A 122 0.70 3.06 11.92
CA ILE A 122 -0.53 2.47 11.38
C ILE A 122 -1.24 3.47 10.46
N SER A 123 -1.42 4.72 10.92
CA SER A 123 -2.09 5.76 10.13
C SER A 123 -1.36 6.04 8.81
N LEU A 124 -0.02 6.13 8.83
CA LEU A 124 0.78 6.30 7.61
C LEU A 124 0.58 5.13 6.64
N GLY A 125 0.54 3.89 7.15
CA GLY A 125 0.29 2.71 6.31
C GLY A 125 -1.13 2.69 5.70
N LEU A 126 -2.15 3.04 6.48
CA LEU A 126 -3.53 3.14 6.00
C LEU A 126 -3.71 4.25 4.95
N ILE A 127 -3.14 5.44 5.20
CA ILE A 127 -3.16 6.55 4.24
C ILE A 127 -2.47 6.14 2.95
N SER A 128 -1.30 5.50 3.06
CA SER A 128 -0.54 5.06 1.88
C SER A 128 -1.34 4.07 1.04
N SER A 129 -1.94 3.06 1.68
CA SER A 129 -2.76 2.07 0.98
C SER A 129 -3.97 2.71 0.30
N SER A 130 -4.67 3.62 1.00
CA SER A 130 -5.82 4.32 0.42
C SER A 130 -5.43 5.16 -0.79
N VAL A 131 -4.30 5.86 -0.74
CA VAL A 131 -3.81 6.67 -1.87
C VAL A 131 -3.42 5.78 -3.05
N ILE A 132 -2.71 4.67 -2.80
CA ILE A 132 -2.33 3.70 -3.83
C ILE A 132 -3.57 3.10 -4.50
N LEU A 133 -4.59 2.73 -3.72
CA LEU A 133 -5.85 2.23 -4.25
C LEU A 133 -6.54 3.28 -5.12
N SER A 134 -6.60 4.54 -4.67
CA SER A 134 -7.16 5.63 -5.46
C SER A 134 -6.39 5.86 -6.76
N ILE A 135 -5.07 5.73 -6.77
CA ILE A 135 -4.26 5.86 -7.99
C ILE A 135 -4.62 4.76 -8.98
N LEU A 136 -4.79 3.52 -8.51
CA LEU A 136 -5.13 2.38 -9.36
C LEU A 136 -6.56 2.47 -9.93
N LEU A 137 -7.49 3.13 -9.24
CA LEU A 137 -8.86 3.31 -9.70
C LEU A 137 -9.03 4.45 -10.72
N ILE A 138 -8.00 5.26 -10.95
CA ILE A 138 -8.03 6.38 -11.90
C ILE A 138 -7.15 6.02 -13.10
N ASP A 139 -7.69 6.23 -14.30
CA ASP A 139 -6.89 6.18 -15.51
C ASP A 139 -6.15 7.51 -15.74
N PHE A 140 -4.90 7.61 -15.27
CA PHE A 140 -4.06 8.78 -15.53
C PHE A 140 -3.51 8.81 -16.97
N SER A 141 -3.57 7.70 -17.71
CA SER A 141 -3.13 7.70 -19.11
C SER A 141 -4.13 8.44 -20.01
N ALA A 142 -5.40 8.53 -19.63
CA ALA A 142 -6.39 9.33 -20.34
C ALA A 142 -6.26 10.85 -20.10
N ILE A 143 -5.48 11.25 -19.08
CA ILE A 143 -5.36 12.65 -18.64
C ILE A 143 -4.11 13.35 -19.21
N ILE A 144 -3.06 12.58 -19.56
CA ILE A 144 -1.76 13.06 -20.06
C ILE A 144 -1.65 12.80 -21.56
#